data_AF-M7SCU7-F1
#
_entry.id   AF-M7SCU7-F1
#
_cell.length_a   1.000
_cell.length_b   1.000
_cell.length_c   1.000
_cell.angle_alpha   90.00
_cell.angle_beta   90.00
_cell.angle_gamma   90.00
#
_symmetry.space_group_name_H-M   'P 1'
#
loop_
_entity.id
_entity.type
_entity.pdbx_description
1 polymer ?
#
loop_
_entity_poly.entity_id
_entity_poly.type
_entity_poly.pdbx_seq_one_letter_code
_entity_poly.pdbx_strand_id
1 'polypeptide(L)'
;MVWIHGGRFSTGSSHTPFYEGSRLAEAEDVVVVTFNFRMNIFGFPGSPETVQNLGFLDQHLAVTWVAENIAPFGGDPDKITILGQSSGAVAVGNWAFAFQENPIAAGLVSHSGNEFSFPLNSLELATKNWYNVTGTLGCGSTGNTLACMRSPNITFQSILDAMKLVPIPPQSTPTRSQSPFQATIDNVTVFSEQEYASRLKSGKLARISYLEVVDDYEAGFYKISTLSQGNSLPESEWARFQLESFTCPTAADASARSRLDIPTYRARYMADWENLRLYGPPSSGAYHGVDINMVLGNSEAVSGVAPNTEEEELTRVMQHAWAAFAADPAHGLAALGWPRYNAEGDSLILLGMNTTSSVNFVAPEMFDEPCGGLNLSFWVPSS
;
A
#
# COMPACT_ATOMS: atom_id res chain seq x y z
N MET A 1 -9.27 -2.20 13.48
CA MET A 1 -8.50 -1.67 12.33
C MET A 1 -7.04 -2.09 12.48
N VAL A 2 -6.48 -2.87 11.55
CA VAL A 2 -5.13 -3.44 11.62
C VAL A 2 -4.25 -2.85 10.51
N TRP A 3 -3.18 -2.15 10.87
CA TRP A 3 -2.38 -1.36 9.95
C TRP A 3 -1.07 -2.05 9.53
N ILE A 4 -0.84 -2.13 8.21
CA ILE A 4 0.39 -2.62 7.58
C ILE A 4 1.19 -1.43 7.06
N HIS A 5 2.37 -1.19 7.66
CA HIS A 5 3.20 -0.05 7.27
C HIS A 5 3.84 -0.22 5.88
N GLY A 6 4.12 0.92 5.23
CA GLY A 6 4.81 1.01 3.95
C GLY A 6 6.34 0.86 4.06
N GLY A 7 7.04 1.26 2.99
CA GLY A 7 8.51 1.28 2.92
C GLY A 7 9.14 0.25 1.96
N ARG A 8 8.48 -0.03 0.83
CA ARG A 8 9.00 -0.89 -0.26
C ARG A 8 9.41 -2.29 0.21
N PHE A 9 8.73 -2.80 1.24
CA PHE A 9 9.09 -4.06 1.91
C PHE A 9 10.53 -4.16 2.43
N SER A 10 11.24 -3.03 2.55
CA SER A 10 12.69 -3.00 2.81
C SER A 10 13.07 -2.12 3.99
N THR A 11 12.24 -1.10 4.26
CA THR A 11 12.34 -0.19 5.40
C THR A 11 10.95 0.03 5.98
N GLY A 12 10.88 0.65 7.15
CA GLY A 12 9.63 0.91 7.86
C GLY A 12 9.64 0.33 9.26
N SER A 13 8.64 0.71 10.05
CA SER A 13 8.43 0.25 11.41
C SER A 13 7.02 0.65 11.80
N SER A 14 6.39 -0.07 12.73
CA SER A 14 5.17 0.40 13.39
C SER A 14 5.43 1.50 14.42
N HIS A 15 6.67 1.61 14.91
CA HIS A 15 7.06 2.58 15.94
C HIS A 15 7.50 3.91 15.32
N THR A 16 6.52 4.70 14.88
CA THR A 16 6.72 5.99 14.21
C THR A 16 5.49 6.88 14.41
N PRO A 17 5.65 8.22 14.49
CA PRO A 17 4.51 9.15 14.55
C PRO A 17 3.50 8.98 13.42
N PHE A 18 3.92 8.48 12.24
CA PHE A 18 3.03 8.24 11.10
C PHE A 18 1.96 7.17 11.36
N TYR A 19 2.22 6.21 12.25
CA TYR A 19 1.33 5.06 12.52
C TYR A 19 0.86 5.00 13.98
N GLU A 20 0.92 6.14 14.69
CA GLU A 20 0.38 6.25 16.04
C GLU A 20 -1.16 6.24 15.95
N GLY A 21 -1.80 5.32 16.67
CA GLY A 21 -3.24 5.05 16.54
C GLY A 21 -4.12 5.69 17.60
N SER A 22 -3.55 6.28 18.65
CA SER A 22 -4.29 6.75 19.82
C SER A 22 -5.29 7.84 19.48
N ARG A 23 -4.97 8.74 18.55
CA ARG A 23 -5.86 9.85 18.17
C ARG A 23 -7.06 9.39 17.37
N LEU A 24 -6.90 8.39 16.50
CA LEU A 24 -8.02 7.76 15.81
C LEU A 24 -8.92 6.99 16.81
N ALA A 25 -8.32 6.24 17.73
CA ALA A 25 -9.06 5.52 18.76
C ALA A 25 -9.74 6.43 19.80
N GLU A 26 -9.23 7.65 20.00
CA GLU A 26 -9.86 8.68 20.85
C GLU A 26 -11.04 9.35 20.13
N ALA A 27 -10.88 9.64 18.83
CA ALA A 27 -11.90 10.30 18.02
C ALA A 27 -13.09 9.40 17.68
N GLU A 28 -12.84 8.10 17.48
CA GLU A 28 -13.82 7.13 16.98
C GLU A 28 -13.78 5.83 17.81
N ASP A 29 -14.91 5.12 17.87
CA ASP A 29 -15.03 3.85 18.63
C ASP A 29 -14.39 2.68 17.88
N VAL A 30 -13.05 2.68 17.81
CA VAL A 30 -12.25 1.69 17.09
C VAL A 30 -11.04 1.22 17.89
N VAL A 31 -10.68 -0.05 17.71
CA VAL A 31 -9.37 -0.58 18.14
C VAL A 31 -8.39 -0.49 16.99
N VAL A 32 -7.28 0.21 17.19
CA VAL A 32 -6.18 0.32 16.23
C VAL A 32 -5.03 -0.60 16.63
N VAL A 33 -4.61 -1.48 15.70
CA VAL A 33 -3.47 -2.38 15.89
C VAL A 33 -2.41 -2.08 14.84
N THR A 34 -1.18 -1.86 15.28
CA THR A 34 0.00 -1.77 14.40
C THR A 34 1.03 -2.82 14.80
N PHE A 35 1.81 -3.31 13.85
CA PHE A 35 2.75 -4.40 14.09
C PHE A 35 3.94 -4.33 13.13
N ASN A 36 5.02 -5.03 13.49
CA ASN A 36 6.20 -5.18 12.64
C ASN A 36 6.17 -6.52 11.91
N PHE A 37 6.74 -6.55 10.72
CA PHE A 37 7.00 -7.76 9.95
C PHE A 37 8.43 -7.76 9.42
N ARG A 38 8.97 -8.92 9.06
CA ARG A 38 10.32 -8.99 8.47
C ARG A 38 10.31 -8.35 7.08
N MET A 39 11.37 -7.61 6.81
CA MET A 39 11.57 -6.86 5.56
C MET A 39 12.87 -7.29 4.89
N ASN A 40 13.12 -6.79 3.69
CA ASN A 40 14.33 -6.99 2.90
C ASN A 40 14.70 -8.49 2.79
N ILE A 41 15.97 -8.88 2.74
CA ILE A 41 16.36 -10.30 2.65
C ILE A 41 15.82 -11.14 3.82
N PHE A 42 15.52 -10.54 4.97
CA PHE A 42 14.99 -11.28 6.13
C PHE A 42 13.50 -11.65 5.97
N GLY A 43 12.74 -10.83 5.25
CA GLY A 43 11.32 -11.07 4.95
C GLY A 43 11.08 -11.64 3.55
N PHE A 44 11.97 -11.36 2.62
CA PHE A 44 11.84 -11.69 1.20
C PHE A 44 13.18 -12.23 0.66
N PRO A 45 13.67 -13.36 1.20
CA PRO A 45 15.03 -13.82 0.95
C PRO A 45 15.29 -14.24 -0.49
N GLY A 46 14.31 -14.81 -1.18
CA GLY A 46 14.50 -15.46 -2.49
C GLY A 46 15.20 -16.81 -2.42
N SER A 47 15.50 -17.34 -1.23
CA SER A 47 16.18 -18.63 -1.05
C SER A 47 15.30 -19.79 -1.55
N PRO A 48 15.82 -20.66 -2.45
CA PRO A 48 15.11 -21.87 -2.88
C PRO A 48 14.87 -22.89 -1.76
N GLU A 49 15.60 -22.77 -0.65
CA GLU A 49 15.58 -23.71 0.49
C GLU A 49 14.49 -23.40 1.53
N THR A 50 13.70 -22.34 1.33
CA THR A 50 12.65 -21.90 2.25
C THR A 50 11.41 -21.42 1.50
N VAL A 51 10.31 -21.29 2.25
CA VAL A 51 9.10 -20.62 1.76
C VAL A 51 9.41 -19.15 1.43
N GLN A 52 8.79 -18.65 0.37
CA GLN A 52 8.93 -17.26 -0.06
C GLN A 52 8.07 -16.33 0.81
N ASN A 53 8.28 -15.02 0.65
CA ASN A 53 7.44 -13.97 1.23
C ASN A 53 7.17 -14.13 2.74
N LEU A 54 8.20 -14.46 3.52
CA LEU A 54 8.14 -14.54 4.98
C LEU A 54 7.52 -13.29 5.62
N GLY A 55 7.74 -12.11 5.06
CA GLY A 55 7.10 -10.87 5.50
C GLY A 55 5.57 -10.88 5.38
N PHE A 56 5.01 -11.49 4.32
CA PHE A 56 3.55 -11.68 4.22
C PHE A 56 3.04 -12.75 5.18
N LEU A 57 3.84 -13.78 5.45
CA LEU A 57 3.49 -14.78 6.47
C LEU A 57 3.48 -14.18 7.89
N ASP A 58 4.40 -13.26 8.18
CA ASP A 58 4.41 -12.50 9.44
C ASP A 58 3.15 -11.63 9.57
N GLN A 59 2.75 -10.94 8.49
CA GLN A 59 1.52 -10.15 8.46
C GLN A 59 0.28 -11.01 8.67
N HIS A 60 0.19 -12.15 8.00
CA HIS A 60 -0.90 -13.09 8.19
C HIS A 60 -0.97 -13.59 9.64
N LEU A 61 0.17 -13.98 10.21
CA LEU A 61 0.24 -14.42 11.61
C LEU A 61 -0.21 -13.31 12.59
N ALA A 62 0.18 -12.06 12.36
CA ALA A 62 -0.22 -10.94 13.20
C ALA A 62 -1.74 -10.71 13.14
N VAL A 63 -2.34 -10.74 11.95
CA VAL A 63 -3.80 -10.58 11.79
C VAL A 63 -4.57 -11.76 12.38
N THR A 64 -4.08 -12.99 12.21
CA THR A 64 -4.64 -14.17 12.88
C THR A 64 -4.59 -14.02 14.40
N TRP A 65 -3.47 -13.54 14.94
CA TRP A 65 -3.36 -13.26 16.37
C TRP A 65 -4.41 -12.23 16.81
N VAL A 66 -4.64 -11.16 16.04
CA VAL A 66 -5.70 -10.19 16.32
C VAL A 66 -7.07 -10.88 16.33
N ALA A 67 -7.40 -11.67 15.31
CA ALA A 67 -8.67 -12.38 15.25
C ALA A 67 -8.90 -13.30 16.47
N GLU A 68 -7.84 -13.94 16.96
CA GLU A 68 -7.92 -14.85 18.10
C GLU A 68 -7.89 -14.14 19.47
N ASN A 69 -7.40 -12.90 19.55
CA ASN A 69 -7.05 -12.27 20.84
C ASN A 69 -7.58 -10.85 21.04
N ILE A 70 -8.27 -10.23 20.07
CA ILE A 70 -8.65 -8.82 20.18
C ILE A 70 -9.84 -8.57 21.11
N ALA A 71 -10.67 -9.58 21.37
CA ALA A 71 -11.91 -9.43 22.15
C ALA A 71 -11.69 -8.87 23.58
N PRO A 72 -10.71 -9.34 24.38
CA PRO A 72 -10.38 -8.73 25.67
C PRO A 72 -9.93 -7.26 25.62
N PHE A 73 -9.50 -6.76 24.45
CA PHE A 73 -9.12 -5.37 24.24
C PHE A 73 -10.29 -4.49 23.77
N GLY A 74 -11.51 -5.05 23.70
CA GLY A 74 -12.72 -4.35 23.24
C GLY A 74 -12.96 -4.41 21.74
N GLY A 75 -12.13 -5.11 20.96
CA GLY A 75 -12.33 -5.27 19.53
C GLY A 75 -13.28 -6.42 19.18
N ASP A 76 -13.94 -6.30 18.04
CA ASP A 76 -14.77 -7.37 17.47
C ASP A 76 -13.95 -8.18 16.45
N PRO A 77 -13.68 -9.48 16.69
CA PRO A 77 -12.88 -10.30 15.77
C PRO A 77 -13.56 -10.54 14.41
N ASP A 78 -14.88 -10.31 14.29
CA ASP A 78 -15.61 -10.43 13.02
C ASP A 78 -15.59 -9.13 12.20
N LYS A 79 -15.03 -8.03 12.75
CA LYS A 79 -14.95 -6.71 12.11
C LYS A 79 -13.52 -6.23 11.90
N ILE A 80 -12.64 -7.14 11.48
CA ILE A 80 -11.25 -6.81 11.19
C ILE A 80 -11.15 -6.15 9.82
N THR A 81 -10.91 -4.84 9.80
CA THR A 81 -10.49 -4.11 8.60
C THR A 81 -8.96 -4.02 8.56
N ILE A 82 -8.36 -4.46 7.45
CA ILE A 82 -6.92 -4.37 7.21
C ILE A 82 -6.64 -3.14 6.37
N LEU A 83 -5.72 -2.29 6.86
CA LEU A 83 -5.32 -1.06 6.21
C LEU A 83 -3.84 -1.11 5.88
N GLY A 84 -3.42 -0.44 4.82
CA GLY A 84 -2.02 -0.35 4.47
C GLY A 84 -1.70 0.88 3.64
N GLN A 85 -0.45 1.31 3.71
CA GLN A 85 0.07 2.43 2.92
C GLN A 85 1.24 1.98 2.05
N SER A 86 1.34 2.46 0.80
CA SER A 86 2.43 2.13 -0.13
C SER A 86 2.57 0.62 -0.33
N SER A 87 3.75 0.03 -0.09
CA SER A 87 3.93 -1.42 -0.08
C SER A 87 3.03 -2.16 0.92
N GLY A 88 2.62 -1.53 2.01
CA GLY A 88 1.60 -2.07 2.90
C GLY A 88 0.23 -2.16 2.23
N ALA A 89 -0.13 -1.18 1.39
CA ALA A 89 -1.34 -1.19 0.57
C ALA A 89 -1.28 -2.27 -0.54
N VAL A 90 -0.10 -2.46 -1.15
CA VAL A 90 0.16 -3.61 -2.05
C VAL A 90 -0.08 -4.93 -1.32
N ALA A 91 0.36 -5.04 -0.06
CA ALA A 91 0.10 -6.21 0.76
C ALA A 91 -1.40 -6.42 1.00
N VAL A 92 -2.13 -5.35 1.36
CA VAL A 92 -3.59 -5.33 1.54
C VAL A 92 -4.32 -5.83 0.28
N GLY A 93 -3.97 -5.32 -0.91
CA GLY A 93 -4.56 -5.76 -2.17
C GLY A 93 -4.47 -7.27 -2.39
N ASN A 94 -3.37 -7.90 -1.96
CA ASN A 94 -3.16 -9.35 -2.08
C ASN A 94 -4.09 -10.20 -1.22
N TRP A 95 -4.65 -9.67 -0.13
CA TRP A 95 -5.44 -10.46 0.83
C TRP A 95 -6.62 -11.16 0.18
N ALA A 96 -7.38 -10.45 -0.65
CA ALA A 96 -8.55 -11.02 -1.33
C ALA A 96 -8.19 -12.16 -2.30
N PHE A 97 -6.95 -12.18 -2.82
CA PHE A 97 -6.51 -13.18 -3.79
C PHE A 97 -5.84 -14.39 -3.14
N ALA A 98 -5.06 -14.17 -2.09
CA ALA A 98 -4.36 -15.22 -1.37
C ALA A 98 -5.29 -15.98 -0.41
N PHE A 99 -6.28 -15.31 0.18
CA PHE A 99 -7.19 -15.86 1.19
C PHE A 99 -8.64 -15.83 0.71
N GLN A 100 -8.93 -16.60 -0.35
CA GLN A 100 -10.26 -16.62 -0.99
C GLN A 100 -11.34 -17.25 -0.12
N GLU A 101 -10.98 -18.30 0.62
CA GLU A 101 -11.91 -19.07 1.45
C GLU A 101 -11.81 -18.60 2.90
N ASN A 102 -12.96 -18.30 3.52
CA ASN A 102 -13.08 -17.86 4.91
C ASN A 102 -12.10 -16.71 5.27
N PRO A 103 -12.19 -15.57 4.56
CA PRO A 103 -11.29 -14.44 4.82
C PRO A 103 -11.45 -13.92 6.26
N ILE A 104 -10.33 -13.71 6.94
CA ILE A 104 -10.31 -13.09 8.28
C ILE A 104 -10.70 -11.60 8.20
N ALA A 105 -10.40 -10.94 7.08
CA ALA A 105 -10.69 -9.52 6.88
C ALA A 105 -12.15 -9.31 6.48
N ALA A 106 -12.85 -8.45 7.21
CA ALA A 106 -14.18 -7.95 6.87
C ALA A 106 -14.12 -6.82 5.84
N GLY A 107 -13.03 -6.04 5.83
CA GLY A 107 -12.82 -4.93 4.90
C GLY A 107 -11.34 -4.69 4.62
N LEU A 108 -11.06 -4.09 3.47
CA LEU A 108 -9.70 -3.71 3.05
C LEU A 108 -9.66 -2.19 2.81
N VAL A 109 -8.55 -1.56 3.18
CA VAL A 109 -8.27 -0.16 2.84
C VAL A 109 -6.83 0.00 2.37
N SER A 110 -6.65 0.60 1.20
CA SER A 110 -5.34 0.79 0.60
C SER A 110 -5.08 2.26 0.33
N HIS A 111 -4.00 2.77 0.92
CA HIS A 111 -3.49 4.12 0.70
C HIS A 111 -2.28 4.05 -0.25
N SER A 112 -2.44 4.61 -1.45
CA SER A 112 -1.39 4.76 -2.45
C SER A 112 -0.70 3.44 -2.83
N GLY A 113 -1.49 2.42 -3.18
CA GLY A 113 -0.96 1.19 -3.76
C GLY A 113 -1.95 0.02 -3.73
N ASN A 114 -1.83 -0.87 -4.71
CA ASN A 114 -2.50 -2.18 -4.77
C ASN A 114 -1.64 -3.19 -5.55
N GLU A 115 -2.13 -4.39 -5.82
CA GLU A 115 -1.42 -5.48 -6.50
C GLU A 115 -0.91 -5.15 -7.92
N PHE A 116 -1.43 -4.10 -8.58
CA PHE A 116 -0.98 -3.63 -9.90
C PHE A 116 -0.01 -2.45 -9.84
N SER A 117 0.17 -1.85 -8.67
CA SER A 117 0.88 -0.58 -8.51
C SER A 117 2.40 -0.66 -8.55
N PHE A 118 3.02 -1.84 -8.54
CA PHE A 118 4.49 -1.97 -8.54
C PHE A 118 4.94 -3.32 -9.12
N PRO A 119 6.00 -3.38 -9.96
CA PRO A 119 6.52 -4.65 -10.46
C PRO A 119 7.13 -5.48 -9.34
N LEU A 120 6.83 -6.77 -9.37
CA LEU A 120 7.24 -7.78 -8.39
C LEU A 120 8.45 -8.58 -8.89
N ASN A 121 9.15 -9.27 -7.98
CA ASN A 121 10.23 -10.19 -8.38
C ASN A 121 9.65 -11.50 -8.92
N SER A 122 10.23 -12.02 -10.00
CA SER A 122 10.06 -13.44 -10.34
C SER A 122 10.84 -14.31 -9.36
N LEU A 123 10.45 -15.58 -9.23
CA LEU A 123 11.18 -16.55 -8.41
C LEU A 123 12.65 -16.68 -8.86
N GLU A 124 12.91 -16.63 -10.17
CA GLU A 124 14.26 -16.65 -10.73
C GLU A 124 15.09 -15.45 -10.28
N LEU A 125 14.53 -14.23 -10.36
CA LEU A 125 15.23 -13.02 -9.94
C LEU A 125 15.48 -13.01 -8.43
N ALA A 126 14.48 -13.40 -7.63
CA ALA A 126 14.63 -13.51 -6.18
C ALA A 126 15.73 -14.52 -5.80
N THR A 127 15.74 -15.69 -6.45
CA THR A 127 16.78 -16.72 -6.29
C THR A 127 18.16 -16.21 -6.67
N LYS A 128 18.26 -15.49 -7.77
CA LYS A 128 19.53 -14.86 -8.20
C LYS A 128 20.02 -13.84 -7.18
N ASN A 129 19.12 -13.02 -6.63
CA ASN A 129 19.46 -12.02 -5.62
C ASN A 129 19.92 -12.67 -4.30
N TRP A 130 19.28 -13.75 -3.87
CA TRP A 130 19.74 -14.58 -2.76
C TRP A 130 21.18 -15.06 -2.98
N TYR A 131 21.46 -15.69 -4.12
CA TYR A 131 22.77 -16.25 -4.41
C TYR A 131 23.87 -15.21 -4.60
N ASN A 132 23.54 -13.99 -5.04
CA ASN A 132 24.49 -12.88 -5.04
C ASN A 132 24.98 -12.59 -3.62
N VAL A 133 24.07 -12.51 -2.64
CA VAL A 133 24.43 -12.28 -1.23
C VAL A 133 25.19 -13.45 -0.64
N THR A 134 24.70 -14.68 -0.82
CA THR A 134 25.35 -15.86 -0.25
C THR A 134 26.73 -16.10 -0.85
N GLY A 135 26.91 -15.78 -2.14
CA GLY A 135 28.20 -15.81 -2.84
C GLY A 135 29.19 -14.80 -2.26
N THR A 136 28.76 -13.54 -2.06
CA THR A 136 29.58 -12.50 -1.42
C THR A 136 30.04 -12.90 -0.02
N LEU A 137 29.19 -13.62 0.74
CA LEU A 137 29.49 -14.04 2.11
C LEU A 137 30.25 -15.37 2.20
N GLY A 138 30.64 -15.97 1.07
CA GLY A 138 31.39 -17.22 1.04
C GLY A 138 30.57 -18.47 1.34
N CYS A 139 29.24 -18.36 1.40
CA CYS A 139 28.34 -19.50 1.59
C CYS A 139 28.08 -20.30 0.29
N GLY A 140 28.50 -19.76 -0.86
CA GLY A 140 28.28 -20.34 -2.18
C GLY A 140 27.21 -19.59 -2.97
N SER A 141 27.17 -19.78 -4.28
CA SER A 141 26.23 -19.12 -5.20
C SER A 141 25.24 -20.08 -5.87
N THR A 142 25.22 -21.34 -5.42
CA THR A 142 24.29 -22.40 -5.83
C THR A 142 24.12 -23.42 -4.70
N GLY A 143 23.08 -24.24 -4.77
CA GLY A 143 22.82 -25.30 -3.79
C GLY A 143 22.37 -24.76 -2.43
N ASN A 144 22.38 -25.63 -1.41
CA ASN A 144 21.85 -25.27 -0.09
C ASN A 144 22.84 -24.36 0.68
N THR A 145 22.58 -23.06 0.65
CA THR A 145 23.39 -22.04 1.34
C THR A 145 22.78 -21.56 2.66
N LEU A 146 21.55 -21.98 2.99
CA LEU A 146 20.79 -21.45 4.11
C LEU A 146 21.44 -21.75 5.47
N ALA A 147 21.99 -22.95 5.65
CA ALA A 147 22.67 -23.32 6.90
C ALA A 147 23.92 -22.46 7.15
N CYS A 148 24.68 -22.15 6.10
CA CYS A 148 25.83 -21.25 6.20
C CYS A 148 25.40 -19.81 6.51
N MET A 149 24.36 -19.32 5.83
CA MET A 149 23.81 -17.97 6.06
C MET A 149 23.29 -17.76 7.49
N ARG A 150 22.87 -18.84 8.16
CA ARG A 150 22.42 -18.83 9.57
C ARG A 150 23.52 -19.21 10.56
N SER A 151 24.75 -19.42 10.10
CA SER A 151 25.88 -19.78 10.96
C SER A 151 26.31 -18.58 11.83
N PRO A 152 26.91 -18.81 13.02
CA PRO A 152 27.39 -17.73 13.87
C PRO A 152 28.49 -16.86 13.23
N ASN A 153 29.09 -17.32 12.12
CA ASN A 153 30.11 -16.58 11.38
C ASN A 153 29.52 -15.49 10.47
N ILE A 154 28.23 -15.60 10.13
CA ILE A 154 27.53 -14.62 9.30
C ILE A 154 26.72 -13.71 10.21
N THR A 155 27.08 -12.43 10.24
CA THR A 155 26.42 -11.43 11.08
C THR A 155 25.29 -10.73 10.34
N PHE A 156 24.36 -10.15 11.10
CA PHE A 156 23.32 -9.27 10.56
C PHE A 156 23.91 -8.14 9.70
N GLN A 157 24.98 -7.50 10.18
CA GLN A 157 25.63 -6.39 9.47
C GLN A 157 26.29 -6.86 8.16
N SER A 158 26.97 -8.01 8.15
CA SER A 158 27.57 -8.54 6.92
C SER A 158 26.51 -8.88 5.86
N ILE A 159 25.33 -9.35 6.28
CA ILE A 159 24.20 -9.58 5.36
C ILE A 159 23.75 -8.24 4.75
N LEU A 160 23.52 -7.22 5.58
CA LEU A 160 23.14 -5.89 5.10
C LEU A 160 24.17 -5.29 4.14
N ASP A 161 25.46 -5.47 4.40
CA ASP A 161 26.52 -4.95 3.54
C ASP A 161 26.62 -5.72 2.22
N ALA A 162 26.44 -7.04 2.24
CA ALA A 162 26.36 -7.85 1.02
C ALA A 162 25.12 -7.52 0.18
N MET A 163 23.98 -7.23 0.80
CA MET A 163 22.75 -6.82 0.10
C MET A 163 22.94 -5.54 -0.72
N LYS A 164 23.74 -4.58 -0.24
CA LYS A 164 24.03 -3.32 -0.96
C LYS A 164 24.77 -3.56 -2.27
N LEU A 165 25.43 -4.70 -2.42
CA LEU A 165 26.14 -5.08 -3.64
C LEU A 165 25.24 -5.77 -4.68
N VAL A 166 24.00 -6.12 -4.31
CA VAL A 166 23.05 -6.75 -5.23
C VAL A 166 22.55 -5.70 -6.23
N PRO A 167 22.60 -5.98 -7.55
CA PRO A 167 22.07 -5.07 -8.54
C PRO A 167 20.59 -4.77 -8.32
N ILE A 168 20.21 -3.52 -8.60
CA ILE A 168 18.81 -3.10 -8.61
C ILE A 168 18.03 -3.96 -9.62
N PRO A 169 16.79 -4.39 -9.31
CA PRO A 169 15.97 -5.15 -10.25
C PRO A 169 15.88 -4.48 -11.62
N PRO A 170 15.95 -5.25 -12.73
CA PRO A 170 15.98 -4.70 -14.09
C PRO A 170 14.71 -3.91 -14.44
N GLN A 171 13.61 -4.14 -13.71
CA GLN A 171 12.32 -3.49 -13.98
C GLN A 171 12.17 -2.15 -13.24
N SER A 172 13.22 -1.75 -12.51
CA SER A 172 13.26 -0.47 -11.82
C SER A 172 13.48 0.68 -12.80
N THR A 173 12.80 1.79 -12.58
CA THR A 173 13.04 3.06 -13.28
C THR A 173 13.53 4.11 -12.27
N PRO A 174 14.07 5.25 -12.74
CA PRO A 174 14.41 6.37 -11.86
C PRO A 174 13.24 6.88 -10.99
N THR A 175 12.00 6.78 -11.48
CA THR A 175 10.78 7.16 -10.76
C THR A 175 10.24 6.02 -9.87
N ARG A 176 10.47 4.76 -10.26
CA ARG A 176 9.91 3.55 -9.63
C ARG A 176 11.01 2.55 -9.27
N SER A 177 11.96 3.00 -8.44
CA SER A 177 13.07 2.16 -8.00
C SER A 177 12.61 1.08 -7.03
N GLN A 178 12.94 -0.18 -7.33
CA GLN A 178 12.58 -1.34 -6.49
C GLN A 178 13.76 -1.86 -5.70
N SER A 179 13.46 -2.41 -4.52
CA SER A 179 14.44 -3.14 -3.73
C SER A 179 14.75 -4.49 -4.38
N PRO A 180 16.02 -4.96 -4.38
CA PRO A 180 16.34 -6.32 -4.79
C PRO A 180 15.61 -7.39 -3.98
N PHE A 181 15.28 -7.09 -2.72
CA PHE A 181 14.57 -8.00 -1.80
C PHE A 181 13.19 -7.42 -1.48
N GLN A 182 12.19 -7.90 -2.23
CA GLN A 182 10.79 -7.49 -2.16
C GLN A 182 9.89 -8.69 -2.47
N ALA A 183 8.57 -8.47 -2.43
CA ALA A 183 7.56 -9.46 -2.78
C ALA A 183 7.92 -10.25 -4.06
N THR A 184 7.82 -11.58 -3.95
CA THR A 184 8.19 -12.55 -4.99
C THR A 184 6.95 -13.30 -5.45
N ILE A 185 6.77 -13.45 -6.76
CA ILE A 185 5.68 -14.24 -7.34
C ILE A 185 5.90 -15.72 -6.98
N ASP A 186 5.11 -16.23 -6.03
CA ASP A 186 5.15 -17.61 -5.54
C ASP A 186 3.89 -18.41 -5.88
N ASN A 187 2.86 -17.74 -6.45
CA ASN A 187 1.53 -18.28 -6.74
C ASN A 187 0.80 -18.84 -5.51
N VAL A 188 1.16 -18.37 -4.32
CA VAL A 188 0.51 -18.72 -3.04
C VAL A 188 0.10 -17.45 -2.32
N THR A 189 1.06 -16.60 -1.99
CA THR A 189 0.84 -15.33 -1.30
C THR A 189 0.84 -14.15 -2.27
N VAL A 190 1.51 -14.29 -3.42
CA VAL A 190 1.62 -13.27 -4.46
C VAL A 190 1.52 -13.91 -5.84
N PHE A 191 0.78 -13.26 -6.73
CA PHE A 191 0.52 -13.74 -8.08
C PHE A 191 1.16 -12.82 -9.13
N SER A 192 1.20 -13.26 -10.38
CA SER A 192 1.59 -12.38 -11.48
C SER A 192 0.46 -11.40 -11.80
N GLU A 193 0.80 -10.27 -12.44
CA GLU A 193 -0.16 -9.29 -12.96
C GLU A 193 -1.27 -9.96 -13.80
N GLN A 194 -0.89 -10.91 -14.67
CA GLN A 194 -1.84 -11.63 -15.52
C GLN A 194 -2.76 -12.54 -14.71
N GLU A 195 -2.27 -13.13 -13.63
CA GLU A 195 -3.08 -13.97 -12.75
C GLU A 195 -4.04 -13.13 -11.91
N TYR A 196 -3.62 -11.97 -11.39
CA TYR A 196 -4.53 -11.02 -10.73
C TYR A 196 -5.66 -10.57 -11.67
N ALA A 197 -5.31 -10.14 -12.89
CA ALA A 197 -6.30 -9.73 -13.89
C ALA A 197 -7.25 -10.88 -14.27
N SER A 198 -6.74 -12.10 -14.39
CA SER A 198 -7.54 -13.32 -14.64
C SER A 198 -8.51 -13.61 -13.50
N ARG A 199 -8.07 -13.49 -12.24
CA ARG A 199 -8.90 -13.70 -11.05
C ARG A 199 -10.01 -12.66 -10.93
N LEU A 200 -9.69 -11.38 -11.14
CA LEU A 200 -10.68 -10.32 -11.18
C LEU A 200 -11.71 -10.55 -12.29
N LYS A 201 -11.26 -10.93 -13.49
CA LYS A 201 -12.18 -11.22 -14.60
C LYS A 201 -13.11 -12.41 -14.33
N SER A 202 -12.62 -13.42 -13.62
CA SER A 202 -13.35 -14.66 -13.33
C SER A 202 -14.07 -14.67 -11.97
N GLY A 203 -13.93 -13.62 -11.17
CA GLY A 203 -14.48 -13.55 -9.81
C GLY A 203 -13.81 -14.51 -8.81
N LYS A 204 -12.57 -14.96 -9.09
CA LYS A 204 -11.79 -15.86 -8.23
C LYS A 204 -10.99 -15.10 -7.16
N LEU A 205 -11.72 -14.43 -6.28
CA LEU A 205 -11.21 -13.68 -5.14
C LEU A 205 -12.24 -13.68 -4.02
N ALA A 206 -11.82 -13.44 -2.78
CA ALA A 206 -12.74 -13.22 -1.68
C ALA A 206 -13.57 -11.95 -1.92
N ARG A 207 -14.87 -12.02 -1.64
CA ARG A 207 -15.81 -10.89 -1.77
C ARG A 207 -15.73 -9.97 -0.55
N ILE A 208 -14.58 -9.31 -0.40
CA ILE A 208 -14.29 -8.36 0.69
C ILE A 208 -14.45 -6.94 0.16
N SER A 209 -15.17 -6.09 0.91
CA SER A 209 -15.33 -4.68 0.54
C SER A 209 -13.99 -3.94 0.60
N TYR A 210 -13.78 -3.00 -0.33
CA TYR A 210 -12.48 -2.36 -0.51
C TYR A 210 -12.61 -0.85 -0.71
N LEU A 211 -11.88 -0.08 0.09
CA LEU A 211 -11.65 1.35 -0.10
C LEU A 211 -10.22 1.57 -0.62
N GLU A 212 -10.08 2.08 -1.84
CA GLU A 212 -8.80 2.44 -2.44
C GLU A 212 -8.63 3.96 -2.46
N VAL A 213 -7.52 4.45 -1.94
CA VAL A 213 -7.19 5.89 -1.85
C VAL A 213 -5.86 6.14 -2.54
N VAL A 214 -5.79 7.22 -3.32
CA VAL A 214 -4.54 7.71 -3.93
C VAL A 214 -4.39 9.19 -3.65
N ASP A 215 -3.16 9.64 -3.43
CA ASP A 215 -2.87 11.07 -3.33
C ASP A 215 -2.83 11.69 -4.74
N ASP A 216 -3.25 12.95 -4.87
CA ASP A 216 -3.32 13.61 -6.18
C ASP A 216 -1.93 13.83 -6.81
N TYR A 217 -0.89 13.91 -5.98
CA TYR A 217 0.47 14.19 -6.41
C TYR A 217 1.50 13.32 -5.69
N GLU A 218 1.35 12.00 -5.81
CA GLU A 218 2.22 10.96 -5.25
C GLU A 218 3.71 11.26 -5.50
N ALA A 219 4.02 11.76 -6.72
CA ALA A 219 5.36 12.14 -7.15
C ALA A 219 6.05 13.16 -6.24
N GLY A 220 5.31 13.95 -5.46
CA GLY A 220 5.86 14.94 -4.51
C GLY A 220 6.90 14.34 -3.58
N PHE A 221 6.65 13.14 -3.03
CA PHE A 221 7.62 12.44 -2.19
C PHE A 221 8.79 11.87 -3.02
N TYR A 222 8.47 11.25 -4.15
CA TYR A 222 9.47 10.55 -4.98
C TYR A 222 10.49 11.50 -5.60
N LYS A 223 10.12 12.75 -5.90
CA LYS A 223 11.04 13.80 -6.36
C LYS A 223 12.21 14.00 -5.40
N ILE A 224 11.96 14.03 -4.08
CA ILE A 224 13.01 14.14 -3.07
C ILE A 224 13.96 12.96 -3.15
N SER A 225 13.39 11.74 -3.24
CA SER A 225 14.20 10.52 -3.32
C SER A 225 15.09 10.49 -4.57
N THR A 226 14.57 10.92 -5.72
CA THR A 226 15.33 10.99 -6.98
C THR A 226 16.38 12.11 -6.96
N LEU A 227 16.05 13.28 -6.40
CA LEU A 227 16.99 14.38 -6.19
C LEU A 227 18.14 13.98 -5.26
N SER A 228 17.85 13.23 -4.20
CA SER A 228 18.89 12.74 -3.27
C SER A 228 19.90 11.81 -3.94
N GLN A 229 19.53 11.20 -5.07
CA GLN A 229 20.40 10.38 -5.91
C GLN A 229 21.13 11.18 -6.99
N GLY A 230 21.01 12.51 -6.98
CA GLY A 230 21.63 13.41 -7.98
C GLY A 230 20.88 13.47 -9.31
N ASN A 231 19.66 12.94 -9.38
CA ASN A 231 18.86 12.91 -10.60
C ASN A 231 17.72 13.94 -10.56
N SER A 232 17.39 14.49 -11.71
CA SER A 232 16.18 15.30 -11.91
C SER A 232 15.51 14.84 -13.19
N LEU A 233 14.20 14.68 -13.15
CA LEU A 233 13.41 14.10 -14.24
C LEU A 233 12.34 15.11 -14.69
N PRO A 234 11.98 15.12 -15.98
CA PRO A 234 10.96 16.02 -16.49
C PRO A 234 9.59 15.70 -15.89
N GLU A 235 8.71 16.71 -15.80
CA GLU A 235 7.34 16.56 -15.26
C GLU A 235 6.52 15.47 -15.99
N SER A 236 6.79 15.22 -17.28
CA SER A 236 6.15 14.15 -18.04
C SER A 236 6.47 12.75 -17.49
N GLU A 237 7.66 12.52 -16.96
CA GLU A 237 8.01 11.25 -16.30
C GLU A 237 7.29 11.08 -14.97
N TRP A 238 7.10 12.17 -14.23
CA TRP A 238 6.34 12.17 -12.98
C TRP A 238 4.84 11.96 -13.20
N ALA A 239 4.27 12.59 -14.23
CA ALA A 239 2.89 12.39 -14.64
C ALA A 239 2.66 10.92 -15.07
N ARG A 240 3.58 10.36 -15.86
CA ARG A 240 3.54 8.94 -16.22
C ARG A 240 3.63 8.04 -14.98
N PHE A 241 4.53 8.34 -14.06
CA PHE A 241 4.68 7.58 -12.81
C PHE A 241 3.41 7.59 -11.95
N GLN A 242 2.76 8.75 -11.79
CA GLN A 242 1.47 8.89 -11.10
C GLN A 242 0.42 7.94 -11.69
N LEU A 243 0.31 7.94 -13.03
CA LEU A 243 -0.66 7.12 -13.73
C LEU A 243 -0.35 5.61 -13.62
N GLU A 244 0.89 5.21 -13.96
CA GLU A 244 1.30 3.79 -14.01
C GLU A 244 1.37 3.12 -12.63
N SER A 245 1.58 3.91 -11.56
CA SER A 245 1.78 3.36 -10.23
C SER A 245 0.58 3.56 -9.31
N PHE A 246 -0.29 4.54 -9.51
CA PHE A 246 -1.35 4.82 -8.54
C PHE A 246 -2.73 5.00 -9.19
N THR A 247 -2.87 5.95 -10.11
CA THR A 247 -4.18 6.27 -10.70
C THR A 247 -4.77 5.07 -11.45
N CYS A 248 -4.05 4.53 -12.43
CA CYS A 248 -4.59 3.47 -13.29
C CYS A 248 -4.71 2.11 -12.58
N PRO A 249 -3.77 1.69 -11.71
CA PRO A 249 -3.93 0.52 -10.86
C PRO A 249 -5.22 0.50 -10.04
N THR A 250 -5.54 1.60 -9.34
CA THR A 250 -6.76 1.69 -8.50
C THR A 250 -8.03 1.82 -9.34
N ALA A 251 -7.98 2.49 -10.48
CA ALA A 251 -9.11 2.53 -11.42
C ALA A 251 -9.44 1.13 -11.97
N ALA A 252 -8.41 0.36 -12.36
CA ALA A 252 -8.59 -0.97 -12.93
C ALA A 252 -9.18 -1.96 -11.92
N ASP A 253 -8.64 -2.00 -10.69
CA ASP A 253 -9.18 -2.88 -9.63
C ASP A 253 -10.60 -2.47 -9.22
N ALA A 254 -10.83 -1.17 -8.96
CA ALA A 254 -12.14 -0.70 -8.55
C ALA A 254 -13.23 -0.98 -9.60
N SER A 255 -12.91 -0.78 -10.88
CA SER A 255 -13.78 -1.10 -12.00
C SER A 255 -14.06 -2.60 -12.12
N ALA A 256 -13.05 -3.44 -11.93
CA ALA A 256 -13.23 -4.88 -11.97
C ALA A 256 -14.06 -5.42 -10.80
N ARG A 257 -13.84 -4.93 -9.58
CA ARG A 257 -14.62 -5.33 -8.39
C ARG A 257 -16.06 -4.84 -8.43
N SER A 258 -16.29 -3.63 -8.91
CA SER A 258 -17.64 -3.09 -9.10
C SER A 258 -18.46 -3.93 -10.08
N ARG A 259 -17.87 -4.39 -11.20
CA ARG A 259 -18.52 -5.34 -12.13
C ARG A 259 -18.87 -6.69 -11.52
N LEU A 260 -18.19 -7.08 -10.44
CA LEU A 260 -18.48 -8.30 -9.69
C LEU A 260 -19.51 -8.08 -8.58
N ASP A 261 -20.04 -6.86 -8.41
CA ASP A 261 -20.92 -6.47 -7.30
C ASP A 261 -20.25 -6.67 -5.93
N ILE A 262 -18.95 -6.39 -5.86
CA ILE A 262 -18.23 -6.27 -4.59
C ILE A 262 -18.32 -4.80 -4.16
N PRO A 263 -18.75 -4.47 -2.92
CA PRO A 263 -18.79 -3.09 -2.47
C PRO A 263 -17.39 -2.47 -2.49
N THR A 264 -17.22 -1.50 -3.38
CA THR A 264 -15.93 -0.84 -3.61
C THR A 264 -16.10 0.66 -3.57
N TYR A 265 -15.12 1.35 -3.02
CA TYR A 265 -15.04 2.79 -2.92
C TYR A 265 -13.67 3.24 -3.40
N ARG A 266 -13.62 4.35 -4.14
CA ARG A 266 -12.37 4.91 -4.61
C ARG A 266 -12.32 6.39 -4.24
N ALA A 267 -11.24 6.80 -3.60
CA ALA A 267 -11.00 8.17 -3.20
C ALA A 267 -9.68 8.69 -3.75
N ARG A 268 -9.62 10.01 -3.91
CA ARG A 268 -8.42 10.76 -4.25
C ARG A 268 -8.24 11.88 -3.24
N TYR A 269 -7.11 11.89 -2.57
CA TYR A 269 -6.76 12.92 -1.60
C TYR A 269 -6.12 14.11 -2.30
N MET A 270 -6.73 15.30 -2.14
CA MET A 270 -6.42 16.50 -2.93
C MET A 270 -5.82 17.62 -2.08
N ALA A 271 -5.78 17.48 -0.76
CA ALA A 271 -5.41 18.59 0.12
C ALA A 271 -3.89 18.81 0.21
N ASP A 272 -3.49 20.08 0.28
CA ASP A 272 -2.11 20.56 0.35
C ASP A 272 -1.98 21.51 1.54
N TRP A 273 -1.67 20.94 2.71
CA TRP A 273 -1.54 21.66 3.97
C TRP A 273 -0.12 22.18 4.18
N GLU A 274 0.01 23.47 4.54
CA GLU A 274 1.31 24.14 4.65
C GLU A 274 2.27 23.46 5.64
N ASN A 275 1.76 23.02 6.79
CA ASN A 275 2.51 22.29 7.83
C ASN A 275 3.03 20.92 7.35
N LEU A 276 2.36 20.27 6.40
CA LEU A 276 2.74 18.94 5.92
C LEU A 276 3.65 18.97 4.69
N ARG A 277 3.79 20.12 4.01
CA ARG A 277 4.63 20.22 2.80
C ARG A 277 6.08 19.81 3.08
N LEU A 278 6.63 18.98 2.20
CA LEU A 278 8.04 18.60 2.23
C LEU A 278 8.95 19.67 1.61
N TYR A 279 8.44 20.44 0.63
CA TYR A 279 9.14 21.56 -0.03
C TYR A 279 8.16 22.49 -0.75
N GLY A 280 8.64 23.68 -1.15
CA GLY A 280 7.97 24.60 -2.08
C GLY A 280 8.71 25.93 -2.27
N PRO A 281 8.48 26.67 -3.38
CA PRO A 281 7.64 26.38 -4.57
C PRO A 281 8.40 25.73 -5.77
N PRO A 282 7.74 24.87 -6.57
CA PRO A 282 6.36 24.41 -6.42
C PRO A 282 6.19 23.44 -5.25
N SER A 283 4.99 23.44 -4.65
CA SER A 283 4.65 22.63 -3.45
C SER A 283 4.86 21.12 -3.69
N SER A 284 5.18 20.38 -2.62
CA SER A 284 5.10 18.92 -2.62
C SER A 284 3.66 18.40 -2.72
N GLY A 285 2.64 19.26 -2.53
CA GLY A 285 1.23 18.95 -2.72
C GLY A 285 0.72 17.81 -1.84
N ALA A 286 -0.35 17.15 -2.31
CA ALA A 286 -0.81 15.86 -1.80
C ALA A 286 0.21 14.78 -2.19
N TYR A 287 1.32 14.69 -1.47
CA TYR A 287 2.39 13.73 -1.77
C TYR A 287 2.13 12.35 -1.16
N HIS A 288 2.80 11.33 -1.71
CA HIS A 288 2.66 9.94 -1.30
C HIS A 288 2.67 9.70 0.22
N GLY A 289 1.54 9.27 0.75
CA GLY A 289 1.31 8.91 2.14
C GLY A 289 1.03 10.09 3.05
N VAL A 290 0.71 11.28 2.53
CA VAL A 290 0.35 12.44 3.36
C VAL A 290 -1.06 12.31 3.95
N ASP A 291 -1.96 11.65 3.22
CA ASP A 291 -3.36 11.42 3.60
C ASP A 291 -3.53 10.63 4.91
N ILE A 292 -2.59 9.74 5.24
CA ILE A 292 -2.62 8.98 6.48
C ILE A 292 -2.62 9.87 7.72
N ASN A 293 -2.11 11.10 7.63
CA ASN A 293 -2.15 12.06 8.73
C ASN A 293 -3.57 12.49 9.06
N MET A 294 -4.48 12.52 8.08
CA MET A 294 -5.89 12.81 8.30
C MET A 294 -6.63 11.60 8.89
N VAL A 295 -6.24 10.37 8.53
CA VAL A 295 -6.87 9.15 9.07
C VAL A 295 -6.43 8.89 10.51
N LEU A 296 -5.15 9.10 10.82
CA LEU A 296 -4.60 8.82 12.14
C LEU A 296 -4.52 10.07 13.04
N GLY A 297 -4.79 11.26 12.50
CA GLY A 297 -4.76 12.53 13.25
C GLY A 297 -3.36 13.02 13.62
N ASN A 298 -2.33 12.62 12.89
CA ASN A 298 -0.93 12.76 13.31
C ASN A 298 -0.18 13.97 12.73
N SER A 299 -0.86 14.91 12.07
CA SER A 299 -0.20 16.04 11.39
C SER A 299 0.80 16.80 12.25
N GLU A 300 0.44 17.18 13.48
CA GLU A 300 1.34 17.90 14.38
C GLU A 300 2.49 17.01 14.86
N ALA A 301 2.24 15.75 15.15
CA ALA A 301 3.27 14.82 15.61
C ALA A 301 4.32 14.53 14.52
N VAL A 302 3.91 14.60 13.25
CA VAL A 302 4.77 14.39 12.08
C VAL A 302 5.50 15.68 11.67
N SER A 303 4.81 16.82 11.63
CA SER A 303 5.38 18.08 11.15
C SER A 303 6.04 18.94 12.22
N GLY A 304 5.67 18.74 13.49
CA GLY A 304 6.01 19.64 14.60
C GLY A 304 5.22 20.96 14.58
N VAL A 305 4.20 21.08 13.74
CA VAL A 305 3.37 22.29 13.57
C VAL A 305 1.89 21.92 13.66
N ALA A 306 1.16 22.60 14.54
CA ALA A 306 -0.26 22.35 14.76
C ALA A 306 -1.07 22.55 13.45
N PRO A 307 -2.07 21.69 13.20
CA PRO A 307 -2.98 21.84 12.08
C PRO A 307 -3.83 23.11 12.22
N ASN A 308 -4.30 23.65 11.11
CA ASN A 308 -5.31 24.71 11.14
C ASN A 308 -6.74 24.11 11.24
N THR A 309 -7.74 24.96 11.49
CA THR A 309 -9.13 24.50 11.67
C THR A 309 -9.72 23.75 10.47
N GLU A 310 -9.34 24.10 9.24
CA GLU A 310 -9.80 23.37 8.04
C GLU A 310 -9.15 21.99 7.93
N GLU A 311 -7.87 21.86 8.31
CA GLU A 311 -7.18 20.58 8.36
C GLU A 311 -7.74 19.67 9.46
N GLU A 312 -8.05 20.24 10.63
CA GLU A 312 -8.72 19.52 11.73
C GLU A 312 -10.11 19.01 11.31
N GLU A 313 -10.86 19.81 10.55
CA GLU A 313 -12.17 19.41 10.03
C GLU A 313 -12.04 18.27 9.00
N LEU A 314 -11.08 18.34 8.08
CA LEU A 314 -10.84 17.23 7.14
C LEU A 314 -10.41 15.96 7.87
N THR A 315 -9.57 16.09 8.90
CA THR A 315 -9.15 14.99 9.77
C THR A 315 -10.38 14.33 10.39
N ARG A 316 -11.29 15.11 11.00
CA ARG A 316 -12.53 14.59 11.60
C ARG A 316 -13.41 13.87 10.59
N VAL A 317 -13.56 14.44 9.39
CA VAL A 317 -14.35 13.83 8.30
C VAL A 317 -13.75 12.48 7.86
N MET A 318 -12.43 12.42 7.68
CA MET A 318 -11.75 11.19 7.27
C MET A 318 -11.71 10.14 8.38
N GLN A 319 -11.44 10.51 9.64
CA GLN A 319 -11.51 9.58 10.77
C GLN A 319 -12.89 8.91 10.86
N HIS A 320 -13.95 9.71 10.80
CA HIS A 320 -15.32 9.20 10.86
C HIS A 320 -15.66 8.28 9.68
N ALA A 321 -15.25 8.63 8.46
CA ALA A 321 -15.48 7.79 7.29
C ALA A 321 -14.73 6.45 7.37
N TRP A 322 -13.48 6.46 7.83
CA TRP A 322 -12.69 5.22 8.01
C TRP A 322 -13.24 4.34 9.12
N ALA A 323 -13.70 4.92 10.23
CA ALA A 323 -14.37 4.20 11.30
C ALA A 323 -15.72 3.62 10.83
N ALA A 324 -16.52 4.38 10.09
CA ALA A 324 -17.78 3.92 9.51
C ALA A 324 -17.56 2.76 8.53
N PHE A 325 -16.57 2.88 7.64
CA PHE A 325 -16.16 1.77 6.77
C PHE A 325 -15.71 0.56 7.58
N ALA A 326 -14.91 0.74 8.64
CA ALA A 326 -14.46 -0.38 9.45
C ALA A 326 -15.60 -1.08 10.21
N ALA A 327 -16.62 -0.33 10.63
CA ALA A 327 -17.78 -0.85 11.35
C ALA A 327 -18.75 -1.65 10.47
N ASP A 328 -18.93 -1.22 9.21
CA ASP A 328 -19.67 -1.92 8.15
C ASP A 328 -19.03 -1.61 6.78
N PRO A 329 -18.10 -2.45 6.30
CA PRO A 329 -17.40 -2.21 5.04
C PRO A 329 -18.29 -2.13 3.80
N ALA A 330 -19.49 -2.73 3.85
CA ALA A 330 -20.40 -2.74 2.73
C ALA A 330 -21.29 -1.48 2.69
N HIS A 331 -21.69 -0.93 3.84
CA HIS A 331 -22.69 0.14 3.90
C HIS A 331 -22.27 1.38 4.69
N GLY A 332 -21.21 1.33 5.49
CA GLY A 332 -20.80 2.40 6.39
C GLY A 332 -20.58 3.73 5.68
N LEU A 333 -19.83 3.72 4.58
CA LEU A 333 -19.61 4.92 3.76
C LEU A 333 -20.90 5.38 3.04
N ALA A 334 -21.72 4.44 2.56
CA ALA A 334 -22.98 4.79 1.92
C ALA A 334 -23.96 5.47 2.90
N ALA A 335 -23.94 5.08 4.18
CA ALA A 335 -24.70 5.73 5.24
C ALA A 335 -24.26 7.18 5.51
N LEU A 336 -23.00 7.52 5.19
CA LEU A 336 -22.48 8.90 5.18
C LEU A 336 -22.78 9.66 3.88
N GLY A 337 -23.49 9.04 2.95
CA GLY A 337 -23.77 9.61 1.63
C GLY A 337 -22.62 9.47 0.63
N TRP A 338 -21.59 8.69 0.93
CA TRP A 338 -20.47 8.47 0.01
C TRP A 338 -20.84 7.37 -1.01
N PRO A 339 -20.69 7.65 -2.32
CA PRO A 339 -21.10 6.73 -3.36
C PRO A 339 -20.19 5.50 -3.41
N ARG A 340 -20.78 4.32 -3.65
CA ARG A 340 -20.02 3.17 -4.12
C ARG A 340 -19.46 3.49 -5.51
N TYR A 341 -18.27 2.97 -5.82
CA TYR A 341 -17.61 3.18 -7.10
C TYR A 341 -18.49 2.70 -8.27
N ASN A 342 -18.65 3.60 -9.24
CA ASN A 342 -19.36 3.39 -10.49
C ASN A 342 -18.65 4.18 -11.60
N ALA A 343 -18.25 3.52 -12.68
CA ALA A 343 -17.47 4.14 -13.76
C ALA A 343 -18.22 5.26 -14.51
N GLU A 344 -19.56 5.24 -14.51
CA GLU A 344 -20.42 6.11 -15.33
C GLU A 344 -21.03 7.30 -14.54
N GLY A 345 -20.88 7.32 -13.22
CA GLY A 345 -21.49 8.33 -12.35
C GLY A 345 -20.48 9.05 -11.45
N ASP A 346 -20.96 10.07 -10.74
CA ASP A 346 -20.15 10.82 -9.76
C ASP A 346 -19.86 9.94 -8.53
N SER A 347 -18.80 9.16 -8.62
CA SER A 347 -18.46 8.11 -7.63
C SER A 347 -17.02 8.14 -7.14
N LEU A 348 -16.13 8.91 -7.80
CA LEU A 348 -14.80 9.15 -7.29
C LEU A 348 -14.89 10.20 -6.18
N ILE A 349 -14.46 9.83 -4.98
CA ILE A 349 -14.51 10.69 -3.80
C ILE A 349 -13.26 11.58 -3.78
N LEU A 350 -13.42 12.89 -3.89
CA LEU A 350 -12.35 13.85 -3.68
C LEU A 350 -12.33 14.27 -2.22
N LEU A 351 -11.21 14.01 -1.54
CA LEU A 351 -11.00 14.31 -0.12
C LEU A 351 -10.17 15.58 0.01
N GLY A 352 -10.81 16.63 0.49
CA GLY A 352 -10.28 17.98 0.49
C GLY A 352 -10.17 18.56 -0.92
N MET A 353 -9.66 19.80 -0.99
CA MET A 353 -9.17 20.43 -2.22
C MET A 353 -8.34 21.66 -1.83
N ASN A 354 -7.07 21.69 -2.20
CA ASN A 354 -6.11 22.69 -1.71
C ASN A 354 -6.12 22.71 -0.17
N THR A 355 -6.58 23.79 0.45
CA THR A 355 -6.62 23.95 1.91
C THR A 355 -8.05 23.94 2.45
N THR A 356 -8.94 23.16 1.84
CA THR A 356 -10.35 23.03 2.26
C THR A 356 -10.64 21.63 2.77
N SER A 357 -11.56 21.53 3.71
CA SER A 357 -12.09 20.27 4.26
C SER A 357 -13.20 19.61 3.43
N SER A 358 -13.46 20.12 2.22
CA SER A 358 -14.60 19.68 1.41
C SER A 358 -14.46 18.23 0.92
N VAL A 359 -15.58 17.51 0.88
CA VAL A 359 -15.70 16.21 0.21
C VAL A 359 -16.60 16.38 -1.00
N ASN A 360 -16.09 16.05 -2.18
CA ASN A 360 -16.82 16.16 -3.44
C ASN A 360 -16.87 14.81 -4.15
N PHE A 361 -17.87 14.60 -4.99
CA PHE A 361 -17.98 13.39 -5.81
C PHE A 361 -17.94 13.79 -7.28
N VAL A 362 -17.12 13.11 -8.06
CA VAL A 362 -16.94 13.40 -9.50
C VAL A 362 -16.90 12.12 -10.31
N ALA A 363 -17.16 12.23 -11.61
CA ALA A 363 -16.95 11.13 -12.54
C ALA A 363 -15.49 10.65 -12.52
N PRO A 364 -15.23 9.33 -12.37
CA PRO A 364 -13.87 8.78 -12.38
C PRO A 364 -13.06 9.14 -13.62
N GLU A 365 -13.72 9.27 -14.79
CA GLU A 365 -13.08 9.59 -16.06
C GLU A 365 -12.29 10.91 -16.06
N MET A 366 -12.61 11.85 -15.15
CA MET A 366 -11.84 13.08 -14.94
C MET A 366 -10.35 12.82 -14.65
N PHE A 367 -10.02 11.70 -14.02
CA PHE A 367 -8.65 11.31 -13.69
C PHE A 367 -8.18 10.05 -14.43
N ASP A 368 -9.12 9.23 -14.92
CA ASP A 368 -8.84 7.93 -15.52
C ASP A 368 -8.67 7.97 -17.05
N GLU A 369 -9.12 9.04 -17.73
CA GLU A 369 -9.01 9.18 -19.20
C GLU A 369 -7.60 8.91 -19.75
N PRO A 370 -6.51 9.41 -19.12
CA PRO A 370 -5.15 9.15 -19.61
C PRO A 370 -4.72 7.68 -19.54
N CYS A 371 -5.37 6.84 -18.73
CA CYS A 371 -4.99 5.44 -18.53
C CYS A 371 -5.16 4.61 -19.81
N GLY A 372 -6.14 4.93 -20.66
CA GLY A 372 -6.34 4.24 -21.95
C GLY A 372 -5.19 4.42 -22.94
N GLY A 373 -4.37 5.46 -22.76
CA GLY A 373 -3.16 5.69 -23.54
C GLY A 373 -1.95 4.90 -23.06
N LEU A 374 -2.03 4.25 -21.89
CA LEU A 374 -0.96 3.43 -21.33
C LEU A 374 -1.16 1.97 -21.73
N ASN A 375 -0.12 1.33 -22.26
CA ASN A 375 -0.14 -0.09 -22.63
C ASN A 375 0.00 -1.00 -21.39
N LEU A 376 -0.95 -0.89 -20.45
CA LEU A 376 -0.99 -1.63 -19.19
C LEU A 376 -1.77 -2.93 -19.37
N SER A 377 -1.18 -4.08 -19.04
CA SER A 377 -1.79 -5.38 -19.39
C SER A 377 -3.02 -5.74 -18.56
N PHE A 378 -3.18 -5.09 -17.40
CA PHE A 378 -4.36 -5.18 -16.54
C PHE A 378 -5.48 -4.19 -16.91
N TRP A 379 -5.20 -3.19 -17.75
CA TRP A 379 -6.19 -2.15 -18.06
C TRP A 379 -7.26 -2.71 -18.99
N VAL A 380 -8.51 -2.62 -18.54
CA VAL A 380 -9.70 -2.93 -19.35
C VAL A 380 -10.55 -1.66 -19.37
N PRO A 381 -10.80 -1.06 -20.54
CA PRO A 381 -11.65 0.14 -20.63
C PRO A 381 -13.01 -0.11 -19.95
N SER A 382 -13.50 0.89 -19.23
CA SER A 382 -14.93 0.99 -18.93
C SER A 382 -15.66 1.04 -20.28
N SER A 383 -16.42 -0.01 -20.56
CA SER A 383 -17.14 -0.22 -21.83
C SER A 383 -18.15 0.87 -22.13
#